data_AF-A0A6S6RUH8-F1
#
_entry.id   AF-A0A6S6RUH8-F1
#
_cell.length_a   1.000
_cell.length_b   1.000
_cell.length_c   1.000
_cell.angle_alpha   90.00
_cell.angle_beta   90.00
_cell.angle_gamma   90.00
#
_symmetry.space_group_name_H-M   'P 1'
#
loop_
_entity.id
_entity.type
_entity.pdbx_description
1 polymer ?
#
loop_
_entity_poly.entity_id
_entity_poly.type
_entity_poly.pdbx_seq_one_letter_code
_entity_poly.pdbx_strand_id
1 'polypeptide(L)'
;MQEKSIGINLDRKQLLAGVKDAFINKSKLNDQEIETTLKALEKRIQTLAQLKMEEESKKMVNWVMIIELNILKKRKSVVKTKSGLIYKIEKPGEGAKQTDKDTVVVNYEGRLIDGSVFNSSYKRNEPLTIALDSLISGWTEGLQQLKKALKFNLLFHQN
;
A
#
# COMPACT_ATOMS: atom_id res chain seq x y z
N MET A 1 -1.38 -11.39 -13.62
CA MET A 1 -1.94 -10.06 -13.31
C MET A 1 -3.35 -10.03 -13.89
N GLN A 2 -4.39 -10.09 -13.06
CA GLN A 2 -5.77 -9.91 -13.53
C GLN A 2 -6.05 -8.41 -13.54
N GLU A 3 -6.27 -7.82 -14.72
CA GLU A 3 -6.84 -6.48 -14.85
C GLU A 3 -8.21 -6.46 -14.17
N LYS A 4 -8.26 -5.99 -12.92
CA LYS A 4 -9.51 -5.61 -12.27
C LYS A 4 -10.02 -4.38 -13.02
N SER A 5 -10.88 -4.58 -14.00
CA SER A 5 -11.52 -3.53 -14.79
C SER A 5 -12.01 -2.40 -13.87
N ILE A 6 -11.84 -1.15 -14.30
CA ILE A 6 -12.28 0.06 -13.59
C ILE A 6 -13.83 0.18 -13.64
N GLY A 7 -14.55 -0.93 -13.77
CA GLY A 7 -16.01 -0.96 -13.93
C GLY A 7 -16.52 -0.44 -15.28
N ILE A 8 -15.64 -0.32 -16.29
CA ILE A 8 -16.01 0.15 -17.63
C ILE A 8 -16.13 -1.06 -18.55
N ASN A 9 -17.32 -1.23 -19.11
CA ASN A 9 -17.59 -2.23 -20.13
C ASN A 9 -17.65 -1.52 -21.48
N LEU A 10 -16.59 -1.65 -22.28
CA LEU A 10 -16.56 -1.13 -23.65
C LEU A 10 -17.10 -2.19 -24.61
N ASP A 11 -18.01 -1.78 -25.50
CA ASP A 11 -18.46 -2.66 -26.58
C ASP A 11 -17.34 -2.82 -27.61
N ARG A 12 -16.68 -3.99 -27.55
CA ARG A 12 -15.59 -4.35 -28.47
C ARG A 12 -16.01 -4.35 -29.93
N LYS A 13 -17.28 -4.65 -30.25
CA LYS A 13 -17.78 -4.62 -31.64
C LYS A 13 -17.85 -3.18 -32.15
N GLN A 14 -18.34 -2.26 -31.32
CA GLN A 14 -18.41 -0.83 -31.67
C GLN A 14 -17.01 -0.22 -31.79
N LEU A 15 -16.10 -0.57 -30.88
CA LEU A 15 -14.72 -0.09 -30.93
C LEU A 15 -13.99 -0.55 -32.21
N LEU A 16 -14.12 -1.82 -32.58
CA LEU A 16 -13.55 -2.36 -33.83
C LEU A 16 -14.20 -1.76 -35.08
N ALA A 17 -15.52 -1.53 -35.06
CA ALA A 17 -16.23 -0.88 -36.15
C ALA A 17 -15.74 0.57 -36.33
N GLY A 18 -15.63 1.34 -35.24
CA GLY A 18 -15.14 2.71 -35.26
C GLY A 18 -13.70 2.83 -35.78
N VAL A 19 -12.81 1.92 -35.38
CA VAL A 19 -11.43 1.88 -35.91
C VAL A 19 -11.44 1.62 -37.42
N LYS A 20 -12.19 0.62 -37.90
CA LYS A 20 -12.29 0.32 -39.34
C LYS A 20 -12.85 1.50 -40.13
N ASP A 21 -13.93 2.10 -39.64
CA ASP A 21 -14.60 3.23 -40.29
C ASP A 21 -13.67 4.45 -40.39
N ALA A 22 -12.86 4.72 -39.35
CA ALA A 22 -11.87 5.79 -39.37
C ALA A 22 -10.76 5.56 -40.41
N PHE A 23 -10.22 4.33 -40.51
CA PHE A 23 -9.16 4.00 -41.49
C PHE A 23 -9.59 4.16 -42.95
N ILE A 24 -10.87 4.00 -43.25
CA ILE A 24 -11.42 4.13 -44.61
C ILE A 24 -12.09 5.50 -44.87
N ASN A 25 -11.86 6.48 -43.99
CA ASN A 25 -12.48 7.82 -44.04
C ASN A 25 -14.03 7.79 -44.06
N LYS A 26 -14.64 6.80 -43.40
CA LYS A 26 -16.11 6.66 -43.23
C LYS A 26 -16.51 6.70 -41.76
N SER A 27 -15.72 7.38 -40.92
CA SER A 27 -16.05 7.56 -39.51
C SER A 27 -17.45 8.14 -39.37
N LYS A 28 -18.24 7.58 -38.45
CA LYS A 28 -19.58 8.07 -38.11
C LYS A 28 -19.55 9.30 -37.21
N LEU A 29 -18.37 9.60 -36.65
CA LEU A 29 -18.12 10.77 -35.82
C LEU A 29 -17.09 11.66 -36.51
N ASN A 30 -17.31 12.96 -36.47
CA ASN A 30 -16.28 13.93 -36.86
C ASN A 30 -15.21 14.09 -35.76
N ASP A 31 -14.11 14.76 -36.07
CA ASP A 31 -12.97 14.90 -35.15
C ASP A 31 -13.35 15.56 -33.81
N GLN A 32 -14.24 16.55 -33.83
CA GLN A 32 -14.71 17.25 -32.63
C GLN A 32 -15.59 16.34 -31.75
N GLU A 33 -16.43 15.51 -32.37
CA GLU A 33 -17.25 14.51 -31.67
C GLU A 33 -16.38 13.40 -31.07
N ILE A 34 -15.34 12.96 -31.78
CA ILE A 34 -14.35 11.99 -31.28
C ILE A 34 -13.63 12.57 -30.07
N GLU A 35 -13.09 13.79 -30.19
CA GLU A 35 -12.37 14.47 -29.10
C GLU A 35 -13.27 14.63 -27.86
N THR A 36 -14.50 15.09 -28.06
CA THR A 36 -15.48 15.28 -26.97
C THR A 36 -15.82 13.96 -26.29
N THR A 37 -16.02 12.90 -27.08
CA THR A 37 -16.35 11.55 -26.57
C THR A 37 -15.19 10.96 -25.77
N LEU A 38 -13.96 11.09 -26.27
CA LEU A 38 -12.77 10.58 -25.59
C LEU A 38 -12.47 11.36 -24.30
N LYS A 39 -12.60 12.69 -24.30
CA LYS A 39 -12.49 13.50 -23.08
C LYS A 39 -13.53 13.11 -22.03
N ALA A 40 -14.77 12.85 -22.45
CA ALA A 40 -15.82 12.40 -21.54
C ALA A 40 -15.51 11.00 -20.97
N LEU A 41 -14.99 10.08 -21.79
CA LEU A 41 -14.56 8.76 -21.36
C LEU A 41 -13.40 8.84 -20.37
N GLU A 42 -12.38 9.66 -20.66
CA GLU A 42 -11.24 9.89 -19.76
C GLU A 42 -11.71 10.41 -18.39
N LYS A 43 -12.56 11.44 -18.38
CA LYS A 43 -13.13 11.98 -17.13
C LYS A 43 -13.90 10.93 -16.34
N ARG A 44 -14.63 10.04 -17.03
CA ARG A 44 -15.35 8.92 -16.41
C ARG A 44 -14.37 7.90 -15.81
N ILE A 45 -13.30 7.54 -16.54
CA ILE A 45 -12.23 6.66 -16.04
C ILE A 45 -11.62 7.25 -14.77
N GLN A 46 -11.22 8.52 -14.80
CA GLN A 46 -10.61 9.20 -13.66
C GLN A 46 -11.55 9.23 -12.44
N THR A 47 -12.84 9.53 -12.66
CA THR A 47 -13.84 9.55 -11.59
C THR A 47 -14.04 8.17 -10.98
N LEU A 48 -14.16 7.13 -11.80
CA LEU A 48 -14.31 5.75 -11.33
C LEU A 48 -13.06 5.25 -10.60
N ALA A 49 -11.86 5.62 -11.07
CA ALA A 49 -10.61 5.33 -10.37
C ALA A 49 -10.58 6.00 -8.99
N GLN A 50 -10.96 7.29 -8.90
CA GLN A 50 -11.01 8.02 -7.63
C GLN A 50 -12.02 7.40 -6.65
N LEU A 51 -13.23 7.07 -7.12
CA LEU A 51 -14.26 6.42 -6.28
C LEU A 51 -13.79 5.06 -5.76
N LYS A 52 -13.13 4.27 -6.62
CA LYS A 52 -12.58 2.97 -6.23
C LYS A 52 -11.46 3.13 -5.22
N MET A 53 -10.55 4.09 -5.41
CA MET A 53 -9.50 4.41 -4.44
C MET A 53 -10.09 4.83 -3.09
N GLU A 54 -11.14 5.67 -3.09
CA GLU A 54 -11.81 6.09 -1.86
C GLU A 54 -12.52 4.92 -1.16
N GLU A 55 -13.19 4.05 -1.90
CA GLU A 55 -13.84 2.85 -1.36
C GLU A 55 -12.81 1.88 -0.77
N GLU A 56 -11.70 1.64 -1.48
CA GLU A 56 -10.60 0.80 -1.01
C GLU A 56 -9.91 1.43 0.23
N SER A 57 -9.74 2.75 0.25
CA SER A 57 -9.22 3.48 1.42
C SER A 57 -10.16 3.36 2.63
N LYS A 58 -11.47 3.53 2.47
CA LYS A 58 -12.45 3.33 3.56
C LYS A 58 -12.43 1.89 4.09
N LYS A 59 -12.36 0.90 3.19
CA LYS A 59 -12.23 -0.51 3.55
C LYS A 59 -10.95 -0.74 4.35
N MET A 60 -9.82 -0.16 3.91
CA MET A 60 -8.53 -0.23 4.59
C MET A 60 -8.60 0.36 5.99
N VAL A 61 -9.15 1.56 6.17
CA VAL A 61 -9.30 2.22 7.49
C VAL A 61 -10.10 1.35 8.46
N ASN A 62 -11.26 0.83 8.02
CA ASN A 62 -12.07 -0.05 8.85
C ASN A 62 -11.34 -1.36 9.22
N TRP A 63 -10.61 -1.93 8.26
CA TRP A 63 -9.81 -3.14 8.48
C TRP A 63 -8.66 -2.91 9.47
N VAL A 64 -7.92 -1.81 9.32
CA VAL A 64 -6.87 -1.42 10.26
C VAL A 64 -7.47 -1.32 11.65
N MET A 65 -8.59 -0.60 11.84
CA MET A 65 -9.26 -0.49 13.13
C MET A 65 -9.64 -1.85 13.74
N ILE A 66 -10.15 -2.79 12.94
CA ILE A 66 -10.47 -4.15 13.41
C ILE A 66 -9.21 -4.89 13.83
N ILE A 67 -8.12 -4.79 13.06
CA ILE A 67 -6.82 -5.39 13.41
C ILE A 67 -6.28 -4.76 14.71
N GLU A 68 -6.29 -3.43 14.84
CA GLU A 68 -5.85 -2.73 16.05
C GLU A 68 -6.62 -3.24 17.26
N LEU A 69 -7.96 -3.26 17.19
CA LEU A 69 -8.82 -3.74 18.26
C LEU A 69 -8.55 -5.20 18.61
N ASN A 70 -8.38 -6.07 17.61
CA ASN A 70 -8.11 -7.50 17.85
C ASN A 70 -6.72 -7.74 18.46
N ILE A 71 -5.71 -7.01 17.99
CA ILE A 71 -4.35 -7.12 18.50
C ILE A 71 -4.28 -6.59 19.94
N LEU A 72 -4.84 -5.40 20.21
CA LEU A 72 -4.84 -4.77 21.53
C LEU A 72 -5.69 -5.55 22.55
N LYS A 73 -6.85 -6.09 22.16
CA LYS A 73 -7.72 -6.85 23.09
C LYS A 73 -7.15 -8.23 23.44
N LYS A 74 -6.44 -8.90 22.52
CA LYS A 74 -6.00 -10.30 22.71
C LYS A 74 -4.57 -10.46 23.21
N ARG A 75 -3.73 -9.42 23.16
CA ARG A 75 -2.31 -9.53 23.48
C ARG A 75 -1.88 -8.42 24.44
N LYS A 76 -1.73 -8.79 25.73
CA LYS A 76 -1.29 -7.89 26.83
C LYS A 76 0.05 -7.16 26.61
N SER A 77 0.80 -7.50 25.56
CA SER A 77 2.15 -6.98 25.27
C SER A 77 2.21 -6.09 24.02
N VAL A 78 1.07 -5.58 23.55
CA VAL A 78 0.98 -4.67 22.39
C VAL A 78 0.89 -3.24 22.90
N VAL A 79 1.65 -2.34 22.28
CA VAL A 79 1.66 -0.93 22.60
C VAL A 79 1.24 -0.13 21.37
N LYS A 80 0.39 0.88 21.56
CA LYS A 80 0.08 1.90 20.56
C LYS A 80 0.74 3.22 20.98
N THR A 81 1.50 3.83 20.09
CA THR A 81 2.15 5.12 20.34
C THR A 81 1.21 6.29 20.01
N LYS A 82 1.66 7.52 20.28
CA LYS A 82 0.90 8.74 19.97
C LYS A 82 0.73 8.98 18.47
N SER A 83 1.69 8.53 17.65
CA SER A 83 1.60 8.65 16.19
C SER A 83 0.56 7.70 15.60
N GLY A 84 0.18 6.65 16.33
CA GLY A 84 -0.70 5.59 15.89
C GLY A 84 0.04 4.28 15.56
N LEU A 85 1.37 4.27 15.62
CA LEU A 85 2.17 3.05 15.46
C LEU A 85 1.77 2.01 16.51
N ILE A 86 1.44 0.80 16.04
CA ILE A 86 1.21 -0.35 16.91
C ILE A 86 2.39 -1.31 16.80
N TYR A 87 2.95 -1.70 17.94
CA TYR A 87 4.04 -2.66 17.97
C TYR A 87 3.87 -3.72 19.05
N LYS A 88 4.53 -4.86 18.81
CA LYS A 88 4.69 -5.93 19.79
C LYS A 88 6.15 -6.36 19.84
N ILE A 89 6.72 -6.31 21.04
CA ILE A 89 8.01 -6.90 21.38
C ILE A 89 7.79 -8.41 21.56
N GLU A 90 8.42 -9.25 20.73
CA GLU A 90 8.31 -10.71 20.87
C GLU A 90 9.33 -11.28 21.85
N LYS A 91 10.56 -10.78 21.83
CA LYS A 91 11.63 -11.26 22.71
C LYS A 91 12.51 -10.11 23.19
N PRO A 92 12.39 -9.61 24.44
CA PRO A 92 13.26 -8.56 25.01
C PRO A 92 14.74 -8.84 24.71
N GLY A 93 15.45 -7.79 24.36
CA GLY A 93 16.84 -7.80 23.94
C GLY A 93 17.63 -7.01 24.96
N GLU A 94 18.94 -7.17 24.91
CA GLU A 94 19.84 -6.54 25.87
C GLU A 94 20.58 -5.37 25.24
N GLY A 95 21.18 -4.53 26.08
CA GLY A 95 21.93 -3.35 25.66
C GLY A 95 21.13 -2.05 25.60
N ALA A 96 21.77 -1.02 25.05
CA ALA A 96 21.22 0.32 24.92
C ALA A 96 20.07 0.37 23.90
N LYS A 97 19.17 1.33 24.10
CA LYS A 97 18.19 1.71 23.09
C LYS A 97 18.90 2.40 21.93
N GLN A 98 18.41 2.16 20.72
CA GLN A 98 18.89 2.86 19.53
C GLN A 98 18.42 4.32 19.52
N THR A 99 19.25 5.19 18.95
CA THR A 99 18.96 6.59 18.64
C THR A 99 18.72 6.77 17.14
N ASP A 100 18.15 7.89 16.72
CA ASP A 100 17.97 8.24 15.30
C ASP A 100 19.27 8.27 14.49
N LYS A 101 20.42 8.49 15.14
CA LYS A 101 21.74 8.52 14.50
C LYS A 101 22.37 7.13 14.31
N ASP A 102 21.77 6.08 14.86
CA ASP A 102 22.35 4.76 14.78
C ASP A 102 22.12 4.12 13.41
N THR A 103 23.09 3.28 13.02
CA THR A 103 22.92 2.33 11.92
C THR A 103 22.62 0.96 12.50
N VAL A 104 21.56 0.31 12.00
CA VAL A 104 21.12 -1.02 12.43
C VAL A 104 21.25 -2.03 11.29
N VAL A 105 21.43 -3.29 11.64
CA VAL A 105 21.35 -4.42 10.70
C VAL A 105 20.16 -5.28 11.10
N VAL A 106 19.22 -5.46 10.19
CA VAL A 106 17.96 -6.15 10.47
C VAL A 106 17.65 -7.22 9.43
N ASN A 107 17.15 -8.35 9.93
CA ASN A 107 16.34 -9.25 9.12
C ASN A 107 14.86 -8.90 9.33
N TYR A 108 14.15 -8.67 8.25
CA TYR A 108 12.75 -8.29 8.22
C TYR A 108 11.97 -9.03 7.12
N GLU A 109 10.66 -9.06 7.31
CA GLU A 109 9.68 -9.41 6.28
C GLU A 109 8.50 -8.45 6.36
N GLY A 110 8.26 -7.72 5.27
CA GLY A 110 7.14 -6.82 5.10
C GLY A 110 5.98 -7.54 4.43
N ARG A 111 4.80 -7.47 5.07
CA ARG A 111 3.56 -8.04 4.57
C ARG A 111 2.48 -6.97 4.47
N LEU A 112 1.65 -7.06 3.45
CA LEU A 112 0.38 -6.33 3.41
C LEU A 112 -0.60 -6.98 4.40
N ILE A 113 -1.70 -6.28 4.70
CA ILE A 113 -2.72 -6.75 5.65
C ILE A 113 -3.42 -8.04 5.22
N ASP A 114 -3.42 -8.35 3.91
CA ASP A 114 -3.93 -9.61 3.35
C ASP A 114 -2.93 -10.77 3.51
N GLY A 115 -1.77 -10.53 4.14
CA GLY A 115 -0.70 -11.49 4.37
C GLY A 115 0.31 -11.63 3.24
N SER A 116 0.07 -10.99 2.08
CA SER A 116 0.98 -11.04 0.95
C SER A 116 2.32 -10.37 1.28
N VAL A 117 3.43 -11.03 0.95
CA VAL A 117 4.78 -10.51 1.20
C VAL A 117 5.15 -9.56 0.08
N PHE A 118 5.38 -8.28 0.39
CA PHE A 118 5.87 -7.30 -0.58
C PHE A 118 7.41 -7.19 -0.57
N ASN A 119 8.05 -7.50 0.56
CA ASN A 119 9.51 -7.45 0.68
C ASN A 119 10.00 -8.38 1.80
N SER A 120 11.12 -9.08 1.63
CA SER A 120 11.69 -9.98 2.65
C SER A 120 13.20 -10.11 2.49
N SER A 121 13.96 -9.75 3.53
CA SER A 121 15.40 -10.00 3.62
C SER A 121 15.73 -11.49 3.66
N TYR A 122 14.89 -12.29 4.31
CA TYR A 122 15.04 -13.74 4.38
C TYR A 122 14.97 -14.38 2.98
N LYS A 123 14.11 -13.87 2.09
CA LYS A 123 14.04 -14.33 0.70
C LYS A 123 15.29 -13.98 -0.12
N ARG A 124 15.95 -12.87 0.21
CA ARG A 124 17.22 -12.47 -0.42
C ARG A 124 18.45 -13.13 0.22
N ASN A 125 18.27 -13.74 1.39
CA ASN A 125 19.34 -14.26 2.22
C ASN A 125 20.40 -13.20 2.58
N GLU A 126 19.96 -11.94 2.69
CA GLU A 126 20.82 -10.78 2.92
C GLU A 126 20.12 -9.81 3.89
N PRO A 127 20.71 -9.55 5.08
CA PRO A 127 20.21 -8.55 6.01
C PRO A 127 20.23 -7.14 5.39
N LEU A 128 19.39 -6.26 5.91
CA LEU A 128 19.38 -4.86 5.49
C LEU A 128 20.11 -4.00 6.53
N THR A 129 21.13 -3.26 6.09
CA THR A 129 21.80 -2.23 6.88
C THR A 129 21.11 -0.89 6.65
N ILE A 130 20.74 -0.20 7.74
CA ILE A 130 19.89 0.99 7.66
C ILE A 130 20.36 2.06 8.64
N ALA A 131 20.53 3.29 8.15
CA ALA A 131 20.58 4.50 8.98
C ALA A 131 19.16 4.91 9.39
N LEU A 132 18.91 5.06 10.70
CA LEU A 132 17.56 5.25 11.23
C LEU A 132 16.91 6.59 10.85
N ASP A 133 17.71 7.59 10.52
CA ASP A 133 17.27 8.92 10.05
C ASP A 133 16.78 8.93 8.59
N SER A 134 17.01 7.84 7.85
CA SER A 134 16.75 7.75 6.40
C SER A 134 15.50 6.94 6.05
N LEU A 135 14.73 6.51 7.06
CA LEU A 135 13.58 5.63 6.91
C LEU A 135 12.24 6.37 6.98
N ILE A 136 11.17 5.66 6.57
CA ILE A 136 9.80 6.09 6.87
C ILE A 136 9.62 6.20 8.39
N SER A 137 8.91 7.25 8.82
CA SER A 137 8.82 7.67 10.24
C SER A 137 8.45 6.54 11.21
N GLY A 138 7.53 5.65 10.82
CA GLY A 138 7.12 4.54 11.68
C GLY A 138 8.26 3.55 11.97
N TRP A 139 9.21 3.36 11.05
CA TRP A 139 10.37 2.50 11.29
C TRP A 139 11.32 3.17 12.28
N THR A 140 11.62 4.44 12.09
CA THR A 140 12.47 5.23 13.01
C THR A 140 11.89 5.18 14.42
N GLU A 141 10.60 5.46 14.57
CA GLU A 141 9.90 5.42 15.86
C GLU A 141 9.91 4.01 16.47
N GLY A 142 9.57 2.98 15.67
CA GLY A 142 9.45 1.61 16.13
C GLY A 142 10.78 1.00 16.54
N LEU A 143 11.85 1.25 15.78
CA LEU A 143 13.19 0.71 16.06
C LEU A 143 13.82 1.36 17.30
N GLN A 144 13.53 2.63 17.59
CA GLN A 144 13.97 3.29 18.83
C GLN A 144 13.30 2.73 20.10
N GLN A 145 12.20 1.98 19.97
CA GLN A 145 11.60 1.26 21.11
C GLN A 145 12.36 -0.01 21.48
N LEU A 146 13.29 -0.46 20.63
CA LEU A 146 13.97 -1.74 20.78
C LEU A 146 15.29 -1.60 21.55
N LYS A 147 15.87 -2.76 21.86
CA LYS A 147 17.25 -2.91 22.33
C LYS A 147 18.02 -3.76 21.33
N LYS A 148 19.34 -3.85 21.46
CA LYS A 148 20.28 -4.37 20.45
C LYS A 148 20.13 -5.86 20.04
N ALA A 149 19.12 -6.58 20.51
CA ALA A 149 18.82 -7.95 20.06
C ALA A 149 17.33 -8.33 20.19
N LEU A 150 16.45 -7.77 19.35
CA LEU A 150 15.02 -8.03 19.44
C LEU A 150 14.35 -8.48 18.14
N LYS A 151 13.45 -9.46 18.25
CA LYS A 151 12.40 -9.71 17.27
C LYS A 151 11.15 -8.90 17.62
N PHE A 152 10.62 -8.16 16.65
CA PHE A 152 9.50 -7.24 16.82
C PHE A 152 8.54 -7.32 15.63
N ASN A 153 7.29 -6.92 15.85
CA ASN A 153 6.34 -6.68 14.78
C ASN A 153 5.88 -5.21 14.85
N LEU A 154 5.91 -4.52 13.70
CA LEU A 154 5.33 -3.18 13.53
C LEU A 154 4.11 -3.28 12.63
N LEU A 155 3.04 -2.58 13.00
CA LEU A 155 1.89 -2.35 12.15
C LEU A 155 1.85 -0.86 11.83
N PHE A 156 2.05 -0.53 10.55
CA PHE A 156 1.97 0.83 10.03
C PHE A 156 0.54 1.11 9.57
N HIS A 157 0.00 2.27 9.95
CA HIS A 157 -1.13 2.86 9.24
C HIS A 157 -0.61 3.80 8.16
N GLN A 158 -1.36 3.95 7.07
CA GLN A 158 -1.13 5.07 6.17
C GLN A 158 -1.62 6.34 6.88
N ASN A 159 -0.78 7.37 6.88
CA ASN A 159 -1.20 8.74 7.16
C ASN A 159 -1.77 9.37 5.90
#